data_AF-A0A8T4PQ36-F1
#
_entry.id   AF-A0A8T4PQ36-F1
#
_cell.length_a   1.000
_cell.length_b   1.000
_cell.length_c   1.000
_cell.angle_alpha   90.00
_cell.angle_beta   90.00
_cell.angle_gamma   90.00
#
_symmetry.space_group_name_H-M   'P 1'
#
loop_
_entity.id
_entity.type
_entity.pdbx_description
1 polymer ?
#
loop_
_entity_poly.entity_id
_entity_poly.type
_entity_poly.pdbx_seq_one_letter_code
_entity_poly.pdbx_strand_id
1 'polypeptide(L)'
;MAKVKRSEYIRISRTIVKKLFDQNCFGKGSVYINVLKSGMPKEDLDKVEIVLESLVKQNICGKKKKEHGWKYHLNMDRYDKIKEIIKEKGSNSMIPILLLL
;
A
#
# COMPACT_ATOMS: atom_id res chain seq x y z
N MET A 1 -15.60 10.35 -5.50
CA MET A 1 -14.28 9.72 -5.23
C MET A 1 -13.19 10.74 -5.49
N ALA A 2 -12.29 10.98 -4.54
CA ALA A 2 -11.16 11.87 -4.76
C ALA A 2 -10.31 11.34 -5.91
N LYS A 3 -10.04 12.20 -6.91
CA LYS A 3 -9.19 11.84 -8.05
C LYS A 3 -7.74 11.82 -7.56
N VAL A 4 -7.22 10.62 -7.27
CA VAL A 4 -5.82 10.43 -6.88
C VAL A 4 -4.93 10.62 -8.12
N LYS A 5 -4.00 11.58 -8.09
CA LYS A 5 -3.04 11.78 -9.18
C LYS A 5 -2.09 10.59 -9.23
N ARG A 6 -1.55 10.30 -10.42
CA ARG A 6 -0.57 9.21 -10.63
C ARG A 6 0.62 9.30 -9.67
N SER A 7 1.18 10.50 -9.51
CA SER A 7 2.33 10.74 -8.60
C SER A 7 1.98 10.48 -7.13
N GLU A 8 0.78 10.88 -6.70
CA GLU A 8 0.28 10.62 -5.34
C GLU A 8 0.07 9.13 -5.12
N TYR A 9 -0.56 8.45 -6.08
CA TYR A 9 -0.79 7.02 -6.04
C TYR A 9 0.52 6.25 -5.84
N ILE A 10 1.54 6.55 -6.65
CA ILE A 10 2.87 5.91 -6.58
C ILE A 10 3.48 6.12 -5.20
N ARG A 11 3.52 7.38 -4.74
CA ARG A 11 4.15 7.76 -3.47
C ARG A 11 3.45 7.11 -2.27
N ILE A 12 2.12 7.14 -2.25
CA ILE A 12 1.31 6.53 -1.17
C ILE A 12 1.47 5.02 -1.20
N SER A 13 1.37 4.37 -2.37
CA SER A 13 1.55 2.92 -2.52
C SER A 13 2.90 2.48 -1.97
N ARG A 14 3.97 3.17 -2.37
CA ARG A 14 5.32 2.89 -1.86
C ARG A 14 5.40 3.02 -0.35
N THR A 15 4.84 4.09 0.20
CA THR A 15 4.88 4.35 1.65
C THR A 15 4.14 3.25 2.42
N ILE A 16 2.96 2.84 1.96
CA ILE A 16 2.17 1.75 2.54
C ILE A 16 2.95 0.44 2.48
N VAL A 17 3.40 0.04 1.30
CA VAL A 17 4.09 -1.25 1.08
C VAL A 17 5.38 -1.30 1.88
N LYS A 18 6.15 -0.21 1.90
CA LYS A 18 7.37 -0.11 2.70
C LYS A 18 7.09 -0.24 4.19
N LYS A 19 6.08 0.45 4.73
CA LYS A 19 5.71 0.33 6.15
C LYS A 19 5.31 -1.10 6.52
N LEU A 20 4.46 -1.73 5.71
CA LEU A 20 4.06 -3.11 5.93
C LEU A 20 5.27 -4.05 5.88
N PHE A 21 6.19 -3.83 4.96
CA PHE A 21 7.42 -4.61 4.83
C PHE A 21 8.34 -4.43 6.05
N ASP A 22 8.63 -3.19 6.43
CA ASP A 22 9.51 -2.84 7.54
C ASP A 22 8.96 -3.33 8.90
N GLN A 23 7.63 -3.46 9.02
CA GLN A 23 6.95 -4.02 10.20
C GLN A 23 6.73 -5.54 10.13
N ASN A 24 7.29 -6.24 9.15
CA ASN A 24 7.09 -7.67 8.92
C ASN A 24 5.59 -8.06 8.85
N CYS A 25 4.75 -7.21 8.27
CA CYS A 25 3.32 -7.44 8.11
C CYS A 25 3.06 -8.40 6.95
N PHE A 26 3.47 -9.65 7.10
CA PHE A 26 3.19 -10.76 6.20
C PHE A 26 2.98 -12.05 7.02
N GLY A 27 2.36 -13.07 6.41
CA GLY A 27 1.96 -14.28 7.13
C GLY A 27 0.98 -14.00 8.28
N LYS A 28 1.48 -14.06 9.53
CA LYS A 28 0.71 -13.72 10.74
C LYS A 28 0.69 -12.22 11.06
N GLY A 29 1.66 -11.45 10.55
CA GLY A 29 1.76 -10.01 10.78
C GLY A 29 0.66 -9.22 10.06
N SER A 30 0.08 -8.21 10.74
CA SER A 30 -0.86 -7.26 10.15
C SER A 30 -1.07 -6.04 11.05
N VAL A 31 -1.40 -4.89 10.47
CA VAL A 31 -1.61 -3.63 11.21
C VAL A 31 -2.87 -2.89 10.77
N TYR A 32 -3.44 -2.09 11.67
CA TYR A 32 -4.62 -1.28 11.37
C TYR A 32 -4.29 -0.12 10.44
N ILE A 33 -5.30 0.38 9.73
CA ILE A 33 -5.15 1.52 8.82
C ILE A 33 -4.61 2.78 9.52
N ASN A 34 -4.96 3.01 10.78
CA ASN A 34 -4.47 4.15 11.54
C ASN A 34 -2.94 4.14 11.70
N VAL A 35 -2.34 2.94 11.80
CA VAL A 35 -0.87 2.77 11.84
C VAL A 35 -0.25 3.10 10.49
N LEU A 36 -0.93 2.74 9.40
CA LEU A 36 -0.49 3.07 8.04
C LEU A 36 -0.55 4.58 7.78
N LYS A 37 -1.63 5.24 8.22
CA LYS A 37 -1.85 6.69 8.14
C LYS A 37 -0.87 7.50 9.00
N SER A 38 -0.39 6.95 10.12
CA SER A 38 0.49 7.66 11.06
C SER A 38 1.75 8.22 10.39
N GLY A 39 2.04 9.51 10.55
CA GLY A 39 3.25 10.13 9.94
C GLY A 39 3.20 10.28 8.42
N MET A 40 2.05 10.07 7.77
CA MET A 40 1.82 10.52 6.40
C MET A 40 1.38 11.99 6.37
N PRO A 41 1.65 12.73 5.28
CA PRO A 41 1.14 14.09 5.08
C PRO A 41 -0.40 14.14 5.16
N LYS A 42 -0.96 15.24 5.69
CA LYS A 42 -2.41 15.37 5.91
C LYS A 42 -3.19 15.26 4.60
N GLU A 43 -2.64 15.80 3.52
CA GLU A 43 -3.20 15.77 2.16
C GLU A 43 -3.33 14.37 1.55
N ASP A 44 -2.69 13.36 2.14
CA ASP A 44 -2.74 11.97 1.67
C ASP A 44 -3.70 11.09 2.46
N LEU A 45 -4.07 11.49 3.67
CA LEU A 45 -4.81 10.63 4.60
C LEU A 45 -6.12 10.11 4.01
N ASP A 46 -6.82 10.95 3.25
CA ASP A 46 -8.07 10.62 2.57
C ASP A 46 -7.87 9.73 1.34
N LYS A 47 -6.64 9.70 0.79
CA LYS A 47 -6.26 8.91 -0.38
C LYS A 47 -5.71 7.54 0.01
N VAL A 48 -5.26 7.35 1.26
CA VAL A 48 -4.69 6.08 1.76
C VAL A 48 -5.68 4.93 1.56
N GLU A 49 -6.96 5.12 1.91
CA GLU A 49 -7.97 4.06 1.76
C GLU A 49 -8.16 3.65 0.31
N ILE A 50 -8.28 4.62 -0.59
CA ILE A 50 -8.45 4.40 -2.03
C ILE A 50 -7.26 3.60 -2.59
N VAL A 51 -6.03 4.01 -2.24
CA VAL A 51 -4.81 3.33 -2.69
C VAL A 51 -4.71 1.93 -2.09
N LEU A 52 -5.03 1.77 -0.81
CA LEU A 52 -4.95 0.49 -0.12
C LEU A 52 -5.97 -0.52 -0.68
N GLU A 53 -7.18 -0.08 -0.99
CA GLU A 53 -8.17 -0.90 -1.69
C GLU A 53 -7.70 -1.32 -3.08
N SER A 54 -7.05 -0.42 -3.81
CA SER A 54 -6.45 -0.74 -5.11
C SER A 54 -5.34 -1.80 -4.97
N LEU A 55 -4.45 -1.68 -3.99
CA LEU A 55 -3.42 -2.69 -3.71
C LEU A 55 -4.00 -4.04 -3.28
N VAL A 56 -5.16 -4.04 -2.60
CA VAL A 56 -5.88 -5.26 -2.25
C VAL A 56 -6.51 -5.92 -3.49
N LYS A 57 -7.15 -5.14 -4.36
CA LYS A 57 -7.70 -5.67 -5.64
C LYS A 57 -6.63 -6.29 -6.51
N GLN A 58 -5.44 -5.72 -6.49
CA GLN A 58 -4.27 -6.21 -7.23
C GLN A 58 -3.53 -7.34 -6.51
N ASN A 59 -4.06 -7.82 -5.39
CA ASN A 59 -3.49 -8.91 -4.60
C ASN A 59 -2.05 -8.67 -4.09
N ILE A 60 -1.63 -7.40 -3.97
CA ILE A 60 -0.34 -7.00 -3.36
C ILE A 60 -0.48 -6.95 -1.85
N CYS A 61 -1.63 -6.46 -1.38
CA CYS A 61 -2.00 -6.45 0.02
C CYS A 61 -3.20 -7.38 0.26
N GLY A 62 -3.29 -7.94 1.46
CA GLY A 62 -4.51 -8.55 1.95
C GLY A 62 -5.12 -7.74 3.10
N LYS A 63 -6.41 -7.90 3.34
CA LYS A 63 -7.12 -7.31 4.49
C LYS A 63 -7.80 -8.38 5.33
N LYS A 64 -7.74 -8.23 6.66
CA LYS A 64 -8.35 -9.11 7.65
C LYS A 64 -9.30 -8.31 8.53
N LYS A 65 -10.56 -8.72 8.62
CA LYS A 65 -11.53 -8.07 9.53
C LYS A 65 -11.20 -8.43 10.97
N LYS A 66 -11.22 -7.44 11.84
CA LYS A 66 -11.03 -7.53 13.29
C LYS A 66 -12.08 -6.67 13.99
N GLU A 67 -12.15 -6.79 15.31
CA GLU A 67 -13.11 -6.10 16.17
C GLU A 67 -13.15 -4.59 15.91
N HIS A 68 -11.98 -3.94 15.88
CA HIS A 68 -11.85 -2.49 15.66
C HIS A 68 -11.62 -2.09 14.19
N GLY A 69 -12.02 -2.94 13.24
CA GLY A 69 -11.93 -2.65 11.80
C GLY A 69 -10.93 -3.54 11.05
N TRP A 70 -10.36 -3.01 9.98
CA TRP A 70 -9.52 -3.79 9.05
C TRP A 70 -8.04 -3.68 9.39
N LYS A 71 -7.36 -4.84 9.42
CA LYS A 71 -5.90 -4.93 9.43
C LYS A 71 -5.39 -5.33 8.05
N TYR A 72 -4.24 -4.82 7.67
CA TYR A 72 -3.63 -5.01 6.36
C TYR A 72 -2.26 -5.66 6.49
N HIS A 73 -1.88 -6.39 5.44
CA HIS A 73 -0.64 -7.15 5.35
C HIS A 73 -0.25 -7.32 3.88
N LEU A 74 1.02 -7.64 3.61
CA LEU A 74 1.53 -7.95 2.29
C LEU A 74 1.20 -9.40 1.90
N ASN A 75 0.86 -9.60 0.63
CA ASN A 75 0.81 -10.92 0.03
C ASN A 75 2.20 -11.29 -0.50
N MET A 76 2.84 -12.26 0.14
CA MET A 76 4.20 -12.69 -0.23
C MET A 76 4.26 -13.47 -1.54
N ASP A 77 3.14 -13.94 -2.08
CA ASP A 77 3.08 -14.49 -3.44
C ASP A 77 3.40 -13.41 -4.49
N ARG A 78 3.32 -12.13 -4.11
CA ARG A 78 3.67 -10.97 -4.94
C ARG A 78 4.98 -10.30 -4.49
N TYR A 79 5.88 -11.06 -3.87
CA TYR A 79 7.14 -10.54 -3.32
C TYR A 79 7.95 -9.72 -4.32
N ASP A 80 8.09 -10.17 -5.57
CA ASP A 80 8.84 -9.44 -6.60
C ASP A 80 8.24 -8.06 -6.86
N LYS A 81 6.91 -7.97 -6.94
CA LYS A 81 6.19 -6.70 -7.10
C LYS A 81 6.32 -5.80 -5.87
N ILE A 82 6.26 -6.37 -4.68
CA ILE A 82 6.51 -5.66 -3.44
C ILE A 82 7.91 -5.05 -3.45
N LYS A 83 8.93 -5.84 -3.85
CA LYS A 83 10.31 -5.37 -3.93
C LYS A 83 10.48 -4.29 -4.99
N GLU A 84 9.87 -4.43 -6.16
CA GLU A 84 9.85 -3.38 -7.20
C GLU A 84 9.27 -2.07 -6.64
N ILE A 85 8.09 -2.12 -6.02
CA ILE A 85 7.42 -0.94 -5.42
C ILE A 85 8.33 -0.24 -4.38
N ILE A 86 9.05 -1.01 -3.55
CA ILE A 86 9.95 -0.47 -2.52
C ILE A 86 11.23 0.11 -3.14
N LYS A 87 11.80 -0.59 -4.13
CA LYS A 87 13.09 -0.26 -4.76
C LYS A 87 13.02 0.92 -5.71
N GLU A 88 11.87 1.20 -6.33
CA GLU A 88 11.74 2.32 -7.28
C GLU A 88 12.25 3.64 -6.69
N LYS A 89 13.13 4.34 -7.41
CA LYS A 89 13.63 5.69 -7.07
C LYS A 89 13.33 6.63 -8.24
N GLY A 90 12.81 7.83 -7.95
CA GLY A 90 12.58 8.86 -8.95
C GLY A 90 11.17 8.86 -9.59
N SER A 91 10.97 9.78 -10.54
CA SER A 91 9.69 10.06 -11.23
C SER A 91 9.33 9.07 -12.36
N ASN A 92 10.28 8.23 -12.80
CA ASN A 92 10.05 7.18 -13.81
C ASN A 92 9.59 5.88 -13.15
N SER A 93 8.40 5.93 -12.56
CA SER A 93 7.77 4.79 -11.91
C SER A 93 7.09 3.88 -12.96
N MET A 94 7.52 2.61 -13.00
CA MET A 94 6.94 1.51 -13.78
C MET A 94 5.74 0.88 -13.04
N ILE A 95 5.58 1.17 -11.74
CA ILE A 95 4.42 0.77 -10.93
C ILE A 95 3.09 0.90 -11.70
N PRO A 96 2.75 2.02 -12.36
CA PRO A 96 1.44 2.15 -13.00
C PRO A 96 1.22 1.19 -14.18
N ILE A 97 2.29 0.77 -14.88
CA ILE A 97 2.19 -0.23 -15.96
C ILE A 97 1.97 -1.62 -15.38
N LEU A 98 2.55 -1.90 -14.21
CA LEU A 98 2.42 -3.18 -13.51
C LEU A 98 1.15 -3.31 -12.67
N LEU A 99 0.49 -2.20 -12.38
CA LEU A 99 -0.77 -2.13 -11.62
C LEU A 99 -2.02 -1.94 -12.50
N LEU A 100 -1.83 -1.86 -13.83
CA LEU A 100 -2.88 -1.80 -14.86
C LEU A 100 -3.11 -3.15 -15.58
N LEU A 101 -2.33 -4.19 -15.24
CA LEU A 101 -2.49 -5.59 -15.68
C LEU A 101 -3.16 -6.41 -14.57
#